data_AF-Q1AUC4-F1
#
_entry.id   AF-Q1AUC4-F1
#
_cell.length_a   1.000
_cell.length_b   1.000
_cell.length_c   1.000
_cell.angle_alpha   90.00
_cell.angle_beta   90.00
_cell.angle_gamma   90.00
#
_symmetry.space_group_name_H-M   'P 1'
#
loop_
_entity.id
_entity.type
_entity.pdbx_description
1 polymer ?
#
loop_
_entity_poly.entity_id
_entity_poly.type
_entity_poly.pdbx_seq_one_letter_code
_entity_poly.pdbx_strand_id
1 'polypeptide(L)'
;MREREAGRATPREIFIGEVKTRSIFPLLILHLVSKRPEYGNSLIRKIGELTGGVMSVSPNTVYPLLRRMEEKGYLTAEWEDPDTRSRRFYTITPRGREKYEEMKERFGEHLLRVKEAIEALQKEIYG
;
A
#
# COMPACT_ATOMS: atom_id res chain seq x y z
N MET A 1 -30.41 -23.88 -18.56
CA MET A 1 -29.37 -22.95 -19.05
C MET A 1 -29.39 -21.76 -18.10
N ARG A 2 -28.48 -21.70 -17.11
CA ARG A 2 -28.49 -20.65 -16.07
C ARG A 2 -27.72 -19.44 -16.60
N GLU A 3 -28.43 -18.32 -16.74
CA GLU A 3 -27.87 -17.01 -17.03
C GLU A 3 -26.82 -16.67 -15.97
N ARG A 4 -25.60 -16.39 -16.41
CA ARG A 4 -24.55 -15.84 -15.54
C ARG A 4 -24.77 -14.34 -15.52
N GLU A 5 -25.35 -13.84 -14.43
CA GLU A 5 -25.32 -12.42 -14.10
C GLU A 5 -23.85 -11.96 -14.09
N ALA A 6 -23.49 -11.12 -15.05
CA ALA A 6 -22.24 -10.38 -15.03
C ALA A 6 -22.30 -9.43 -13.83
N GLY A 7 -21.74 -9.86 -12.70
CA GLY A 7 -21.65 -9.07 -11.47
C GLY A 7 -21.04 -7.70 -11.79
N ARG A 8 -21.85 -6.64 -11.66
CA ARG A 8 -21.36 -5.26 -11.77
C ARG A 8 -20.30 -5.07 -10.69
N ALA A 9 -19.08 -4.72 -11.11
CA ALA A 9 -18.01 -4.39 -10.19
C ALA A 9 -18.50 -3.32 -9.21
N THR A 10 -18.37 -3.61 -7.92
CA THR A 10 -18.73 -2.67 -6.85
C THR A 10 -17.85 -1.42 -6.92
N PRO A 11 -18.31 -0.25 -6.46
CA PRO A 11 -17.47 0.96 -6.38
C PRO A 11 -16.16 0.73 -5.62
N ARG A 12 -16.16 -0.19 -4.64
CA ARG A 12 -14.96 -0.68 -3.95
C ARG A 12 -14.01 -1.42 -4.90
N GLU A 13 -14.51 -2.29 -5.76
CA GLU A 13 -13.69 -3.01 -6.75
C GLU A 13 -13.11 -2.09 -7.83
N ILE A 14 -13.84 -1.04 -8.21
CA ILE A 14 -13.36 0.00 -9.14
C ILE A 14 -12.20 0.77 -8.49
N PHE A 15 -12.35 1.15 -7.21
CA PHE A 15 -11.27 1.78 -6.43
C PHE A 15 -10.07 0.83 -6.19
N ILE A 16 -10.31 -0.47 -5.96
CA ILE A 16 -9.28 -1.50 -5.79
C ILE A 16 -8.55 -1.80 -7.12
N GLY A 17 -9.24 -1.62 -8.26
CA GLY A 17 -8.71 -1.87 -9.61
C GLY A 17 -7.80 -0.76 -10.13
N GLU A 18 -8.14 0.50 -9.88
CA GLU A 18 -7.39 1.67 -10.36
C GLU A 18 -6.40 2.22 -9.32
N VAL A 19 -6.71 2.14 -8.02
CA VAL A 19 -5.76 2.39 -6.92
C VAL A 19 -4.96 1.13 -6.58
N LYS A 20 -4.84 0.22 -7.55
CA LYS A 20 -3.77 -0.79 -7.64
C LYS A 20 -2.44 -0.15 -8.10
N THR A 21 -2.27 1.15 -7.87
CA THR A 21 -1.17 1.95 -8.40
C THR A 21 0.14 1.36 -7.93
N ARG A 22 1.01 1.02 -8.88
CA ARG A 22 2.35 0.42 -8.72
C ARG A 22 3.32 1.21 -7.81
N SER A 23 2.82 2.18 -7.06
CA SER A 23 3.58 3.29 -6.52
C SER A 23 3.06 3.83 -5.17
N ILE A 24 1.75 3.89 -4.90
CA ILE A 24 1.26 4.32 -3.57
C ILE A 24 1.54 3.26 -2.51
N PHE A 25 1.40 1.99 -2.88
CA PHE A 25 1.49 0.89 -1.95
C PHE A 25 2.93 0.68 -1.43
N PRO A 26 3.98 0.69 -2.28
CA PRO A 26 5.36 0.69 -1.79
C PRO A 26 5.71 1.96 -0.98
N LEU A 27 5.14 3.13 -1.34
CA LEU A 27 5.33 4.37 -0.57
C LEU A 27 4.77 4.24 0.85
N LEU A 28 3.56 3.68 1.01
CA LEU A 28 2.95 3.44 2.32
C LEU A 28 3.75 2.44 3.15
N ILE A 29 4.26 1.37 2.55
CA ILE A 29 5.13 0.41 3.26
C ILE A 29 6.40 1.12 3.76
N LEU A 30 7.10 1.85 2.89
CA LEU A 30 8.29 2.61 3.29
C LEU A 30 7.98 3.63 4.39
N HIS A 31 6.85 4.33 4.30
CA HIS A 31 6.42 5.26 5.35
C HIS A 31 6.25 4.54 6.69
N LEU A 32 5.56 3.41 6.73
CA LEU A 32 5.29 2.67 7.96
C LEU A 32 6.57 2.10 8.58
N VAL A 33 7.43 1.47 7.78
CA VAL A 33 8.71 0.91 8.28
C VAL A 33 9.73 1.99 8.65
N SER A 34 9.58 3.21 8.12
CA SER A 34 10.47 4.33 8.48
C SER A 34 10.25 4.84 9.90
N LYS A 35 9.07 4.58 10.48
CA LYS A 35 8.73 4.96 11.86
C LYS A 35 9.28 3.95 12.87
N ARG A 36 9.24 2.67 12.53
CA ARG A 36 9.76 1.55 13.32
C ARG A 36 9.79 0.26 12.48
N PRO A 37 10.54 -0.77 12.87
CA PRO A 37 10.45 -2.09 12.26
C PRO A 37 9.04 -2.67 12.30
N GLU A 38 8.60 -3.33 11.23
CA GLU A 38 7.24 -3.91 11.11
C GLU A 38 7.26 -5.29 10.44
N TYR A 39 6.27 -6.12 10.75
CA TYR A 39 6.07 -7.42 10.08
C TYR A 39 4.85 -7.41 9.15
N GLY A 40 4.82 -8.32 8.17
CA GLY A 40 3.86 -8.30 7.05
C GLY A 40 2.39 -8.16 7.47
N ASN A 41 1.93 -8.97 8.43
CA ASN A 41 0.55 -8.89 8.92
C ASN A 41 0.23 -7.58 9.65
N SER A 42 1.20 -6.95 10.30
CA SER A 42 1.04 -5.61 10.90
C SER A 42 0.84 -4.54 9.83
N LEU A 43 1.64 -4.58 8.76
CA LEU A 43 1.52 -3.67 7.62
C LEU A 43 0.14 -3.78 6.94
N ILE A 44 -0.35 -5.00 6.72
CA ILE A 44 -1.67 -5.24 6.13
C ILE A 44 -2.77 -4.55 6.94
N ARG A 45 -2.78 -4.77 8.27
CA ARG A 45 -3.79 -4.15 9.15
C ARG A 45 -3.72 -2.64 9.14
N LYS A 46 -2.50 -2.08 9.32
CA LYS A 46 -2.29 -0.63 9.36
C LYS A 46 -2.70 0.08 8.09
N ILE A 47 -2.46 -0.52 6.93
CA ILE A 47 -2.86 0.08 5.65
C ILE A 47 -4.40 0.10 5.53
N GLY A 48 -5.07 -0.96 5.96
CA GLY A 48 -6.53 -0.97 6.05
C GLY A 48 -7.07 0.10 6.99
N GLU A 49 -6.52 0.20 8.20
CA GLU A 49 -6.91 1.18 9.23
C GLU A 49 -6.68 2.63 8.75
N LEU A 50 -5.50 2.94 8.21
CA LEU A 50 -5.14 4.29 7.73
C LEU A 50 -6.03 4.79 6.60
N THR A 51 -6.59 3.88 5.81
CA THR A 51 -7.41 4.23 4.64
C THR A 51 -8.90 4.07 4.89
N GLY A 52 -9.33 3.88 6.15
CA GLY A 52 -10.75 3.67 6.47
C GLY A 52 -11.35 2.46 5.76
N GLY A 53 -10.53 1.45 5.44
CA GLY A 53 -10.93 0.27 4.68
C GLY A 53 -11.13 0.49 3.18
N VAL A 54 -10.82 1.67 2.65
CA VAL A 54 -10.82 1.94 1.19
C VAL A 54 -9.72 1.12 0.51
N MET A 55 -8.54 1.01 1.15
CA MET A 55 -7.46 0.16 0.68
C MET A 55 -7.39 -1.11 1.53
N SER A 56 -7.72 -2.24 0.92
CA SER A 56 -7.50 -3.56 1.51
C SER A 56 -6.53 -4.36 0.66
N VAL A 57 -5.53 -4.93 1.30
CA VAL A 57 -4.45 -5.66 0.63
C VAL A 57 -4.27 -7.05 1.21
N SER A 58 -4.15 -8.01 0.31
CA SER A 58 -3.98 -9.41 0.70
C SER A 58 -2.52 -9.72 1.02
N PRO A 59 -2.27 -10.75 1.86
CA PRO A 59 -0.95 -11.36 2.02
C PRO A 59 -0.24 -11.64 0.69
N ASN A 60 -0.97 -12.16 -0.30
CA ASN A 60 -0.46 -12.48 -1.64
C ASN A 60 0.03 -11.26 -2.43
N THR A 61 -0.29 -10.04 -1.99
CA THR A 61 0.22 -8.79 -2.55
C THR A 61 1.39 -8.24 -1.73
N VAL A 62 1.25 -8.25 -0.40
CA VAL A 62 2.23 -7.64 0.51
C VAL A 62 3.55 -8.40 0.54
N TYR A 63 3.51 -9.73 0.72
CA TYR A 63 4.73 -10.51 0.88
C TYR A 63 5.64 -10.50 -0.37
N PRO A 64 5.12 -10.66 -1.61
CA PRO A 64 5.95 -10.49 -2.80
C PRO A 64 6.51 -9.08 -2.95
N LEU A 65 5.79 -8.04 -2.52
CA LEU A 65 6.29 -6.68 -2.57
C LEU A 65 7.43 -6.46 -1.56
N LEU A 66 7.26 -6.90 -0.31
CA LEU A 66 8.30 -6.82 0.71
C LEU A 66 9.59 -7.51 0.26
N ARG A 67 9.47 -8.72 -0.30
CA ARG A 67 10.60 -9.45 -0.88
C ARG A 67 11.30 -8.65 -1.98
N ARG A 68 10.56 -8.06 -2.93
CA ARG A 68 11.15 -7.22 -3.98
C ARG A 68 11.82 -5.95 -3.43
N MET A 69 11.29 -5.39 -2.35
CA MET A 69 11.88 -4.20 -1.72
C MET A 69 13.16 -4.54 -0.97
N GLU A 70 13.21 -5.71 -0.32
CA GLU A 70 14.42 -6.29 0.26
C GLU A 70 15.47 -6.58 -0.82
N GLU A 71 15.10 -7.24 -1.92
CA GLU A 71 15.98 -7.52 -3.07
C GLU A 71 16.56 -6.24 -3.71
N LYS A 72 15.80 -5.13 -3.69
CA LYS A 72 16.27 -3.81 -4.15
C LYS A 72 17.13 -3.07 -3.12
N GLY A 73 17.31 -3.63 -1.93
CA GLY A 73 18.06 -3.03 -0.83
C GLY A 73 17.34 -1.86 -0.17
N TYR A 74 16.02 -1.73 -0.32
CA TYR A 74 15.23 -0.71 0.38
C TYR A 74 14.88 -1.11 1.80
N LEU A 75 14.81 -2.42 2.06
CA LEU A 75 14.52 -3.00 3.36
C LEU A 75 15.60 -4.02 3.73
N THR A 76 15.87 -4.16 5.02
CA THR A 76 16.46 -5.37 5.60
C THR A 76 15.37 -6.15 6.32
N ALA A 77 15.56 -7.45 6.49
CA ALA A 77 14.59 -8.30 7.17
C ALA A 77 15.25 -9.27 8.15
N GLU A 78 14.72 -9.32 9.36
CA GLU A 78 15.20 -10.18 10.45
C GLU A 78 14.04 -10.99 11.02
N TRP A 79 14.30 -12.24 11.40
CA TRP A 79 13.33 -13.03 12.14
C TRP A 79 13.36 -12.60 13.60
N GLU A 80 12.19 -12.40 14.20
CA GLU A 80 12.06 -12.08 15.63
C GLU A 80 12.73 -13.13 16.52
N ASP A 81 12.56 -14.38 16.14
CA ASP A 81 13.19 -15.54 16.73
C ASP A 81 13.85 -16.34 15.58
N PRO A 82 15.18 -16.49 15.58
CA PRO A 82 15.91 -17.19 14.53
C PRO A 82 15.53 -18.67 14.38
N ASP A 83 15.12 -19.31 15.48
CA ASP A 83 14.85 -20.75 15.57
C ASP A 83 13.40 -21.04 15.16
N THR A 84 12.45 -20.32 15.74
CA THR A 84 11.02 -20.54 15.46
C THR A 84 10.55 -19.84 14.20
N ARG A 85 11.26 -18.80 13.73
CA ARG A 85 10.93 -17.98 12.55
C ARG A 85 9.46 -17.54 12.53
N SER A 86 8.96 -17.16 13.70
CA SER A 86 7.54 -16.85 13.91
C SER A 86 7.09 -15.57 13.18
N ARG A 87 7.91 -14.52 13.20
CA ARG A 87 7.64 -13.23 12.56
C ARG A 87 8.88 -12.67 11.90
N ARG A 88 8.74 -12.23 10.65
CA ARG A 88 9.80 -11.53 9.90
C ARG A 88 9.55 -10.02 9.96
N PHE A 89 10.43 -9.30 10.64
CA PHE A 89 10.41 -7.86 10.76
C PHE A 89 11.24 -7.23 9.66
N TYR A 90 10.74 -6.13 9.10
CA TYR A 90 11.37 -5.36 8.05
C TYR A 90 11.73 -3.98 8.58
N THR A 91 12.96 -3.56 8.29
CA THR A 91 13.52 -2.27 8.68
C THR A 91 13.95 -1.50 7.44
N ILE A 92 13.69 -0.20 7.39
CA ILE A 92 14.11 0.63 6.26
C ILE A 92 15.63 0.81 6.25
N THR A 93 16.26 0.73 5.08
CA THR A 93 17.69 1.02 4.90
C THR A 93 17.93 2.50 4.57
N PRO A 94 19.18 3.00 4.57
CA PRO A 94 19.49 4.33 4.04
C PRO A 94 19.01 4.53 2.60
N ARG A 95 19.27 3.55 1.71
CA ARG A 95 18.77 3.56 0.32
C ARG A 95 17.24 3.54 0.26
N GLY A 96 16.58 2.81 1.16
CA GLY A 96 15.13 2.80 1.29
C GLY A 96 14.57 4.15 1.70
N ARG A 97 15.28 4.90 2.55
CA ARG A 97 14.90 6.25 2.97
C ARG A 97 15.05 7.27 1.84
N GLU A 98 16.12 7.20 1.06
CA GLU A 98 16.25 8.00 -0.16
C GLU A 98 15.10 7.70 -1.13
N LYS A 99 14.80 6.42 -1.35
CA LYS A 99 13.68 6.03 -2.20
C LYS A 99 12.34 6.50 -1.67
N TYR A 100 12.16 6.50 -0.35
CA TYR A 100 10.96 6.97 0.32
C TYR A 100 10.71 8.45 0.02
N GLU A 101 11.71 9.31 0.20
CA GLU A 101 11.56 10.75 -0.08
C GLU A 101 11.34 11.02 -1.57
N GLU A 102 12.07 10.35 -2.48
CA GLU A 102 11.85 10.46 -3.94
C GLU A 102 10.40 10.11 -4.32
N MET A 103 9.88 9.01 -3.76
CA MET A 103 8.50 8.62 -4.01
C MET A 103 7.52 9.62 -3.39
N LYS A 104 7.74 10.04 -2.15
CA LYS A 104 6.85 10.96 -1.44
C LYS A 104 6.68 12.29 -2.17
N GLU A 105 7.77 12.87 -2.65
CA GLU A 105 7.75 14.11 -3.44
C GLU A 105 6.92 13.93 -4.72
N ARG A 106 7.25 12.90 -5.52
CA ARG A 106 6.53 12.59 -6.76
C ARG A 106 5.04 12.30 -6.55
N PHE A 107 4.68 11.67 -5.43
CA PHE A 107 3.29 11.32 -5.13
C PHE A 107 2.49 12.47 -4.55
N GLY A 108 3.13 13.40 -3.81
CA GLY A 108 2.44 14.55 -3.22
C GLY A 108 1.68 15.37 -4.26
N GLU A 109 2.33 15.71 -5.37
CA GLU A 109 1.71 16.47 -6.46
C GLU A 109 0.57 15.73 -7.15
N HIS A 110 0.67 14.41 -7.27
CA HIS A 110 -0.37 13.61 -7.90
C HIS A 110 -1.60 13.49 -6.99
N LEU A 111 -1.40 13.27 -5.69
CA LEU A 111 -2.48 13.17 -4.72
C LEU A 111 -3.26 14.47 -4.60
N LEU A 112 -2.58 15.62 -4.64
CA LEU A 112 -3.24 16.92 -4.61
C LEU A 112 -4.19 17.09 -5.81
N ARG A 113 -3.72 16.78 -7.02
CA ARG A 113 -4.55 16.84 -8.23
C ARG A 113 -5.75 15.90 -8.20
N VAL A 114 -5.57 14.67 -7.68
CA VAL A 114 -6.68 13.72 -7.54
C VAL A 114 -7.70 14.23 -6.51
N LYS A 115 -7.24 14.79 -5.39
CA LYS A 115 -8.11 15.40 -4.37
C LYS A 115 -8.95 16.53 -4.99
N GLU A 116 -8.32 17.46 -5.69
CA GLU A 116 -9.01 18.59 -6.35
C GLU A 116 -10.04 18.11 -7.37
N ALA A 117 -9.72 17.08 -8.16
CA ALA A 117 -10.66 16.49 -9.11
C ALA A 117 -11.88 15.85 -8.43
N ILE A 118 -11.66 15.09 -7.34
CA ILE A 118 -12.75 14.49 -6.57
C ILE A 118 -13.64 15.57 -5.95
N GLU A 119 -13.05 16.63 -5.37
CA GLU A 119 -13.79 17.76 -4.79
C GLU A 119 -14.62 18.50 -5.84
N ALA A 120 -14.07 18.72 -7.04
CA ALA A 120 -14.80 19.34 -8.15
C ALA A 120 -15.99 18.49 -8.61
N LEU A 121 -15.80 17.16 -8.75
CA LEU A 121 -16.87 16.23 -9.12
C LEU A 121 -17.96 16.16 -8.06
N GLN A 122 -17.59 16.12 -6.78
CA GLN A 122 -18.56 16.12 -5.68
C GLN A 122 -19.41 17.40 -5.70
N LYS A 123 -18.78 18.55 -5.92
CA LYS A 123 -19.47 19.83 -6.01
C LYS A 123 -20.42 19.89 -7.21
N GLU A 124 -20.01 19.41 -8.39
CA GLU A 124 -20.86 19.44 -9.59
C GLU A 124 -22.08 18.50 -9.47
N ILE A 125 -21.91 17.32 -8.86
CA ILE A 125 -22.96 16.30 -8.80
C ILE A 125 -23.89 16.48 -7.60
N TYR A 126 -23.36 16.95 -6.46
CA TYR A 126 -24.08 16.96 -5.17
C TYR A 126 -24.10 18.33 -4.47
N GLY A 127 -23.41 19.34 -5.00
CA GLY A 127 -23.37 20.71 -4.48
C GLY A 127 -24.35 21.63 -5.17
#